data_AF-A0A9D0HGT9-F1
#
_entry.id   AF-A0A9D0HGT9-F1
#
_cell.length_a   1.000
_cell.length_b   1.000
_cell.length_c   1.000
_cell.angle_alpha   90.00
_cell.angle_beta   90.00
_cell.angle_gamma   90.00
#
_symmetry.space_group_name_H-M   'P 1'
#
loop_
_entity.id
_entity.type
_entity.pdbx_description
1 polymer ?
#
loop_
_entity_poly.entity_id
_entity_poly.type
_entity_poly.pdbx_seq_one_letter_code
_entity_poly.pdbx_strand_id
1 'polypeptide(L)'
;RRMRSIARAARPLYGKRRCRRWEAALKRFGDATNALRDAEVLEGTITAAEFAGEGAIVAATWVRRQRRQRAALLRTAAALLDEGGHHSALDRVLKGMTIPRKPMSLRGFEARASATALADVAALLPVPPGDVERLHRLRIRFKRLRYSAEMLRGNWSPPALRDAATQTLGEERLRALARATRRSTKLQKRLGLLHDADQALAMLAADKELSEPHKRLLRQGLTRLRTVLVRRALRSLDANWSTPESR
;
A
#
# COMPACT_ATOMS: atom_id res chain seq x y z
N ARG A 1 7.44 -4.20 -1.16
CA ARG A 1 6.34 -3.99 -0.17
C ARG A 1 5.77 -5.30 0.43
N ARG A 2 5.37 -6.29 -0.38
CA ARG A 2 4.86 -7.59 0.10
C ARG A 2 5.85 -8.30 1.03
N MET A 3 7.10 -8.49 0.59
CA MET A 3 8.17 -9.09 1.40
C MET A 3 8.34 -8.43 2.79
N ARG A 4 8.28 -7.09 2.87
CA ARG A 4 8.35 -6.37 4.15
C ARG A 4 7.17 -6.69 5.07
N SER A 5 5.98 -6.90 4.52
CA SER A 5 4.78 -7.23 5.30
C SER A 5 4.83 -8.68 5.78
N ILE A 6 5.30 -9.59 4.93
CA ILE A 6 5.53 -10.99 5.30
C ILE A 6 6.59 -11.09 6.40
N ALA A 7 7.70 -10.37 6.28
CA ALA A 7 8.73 -10.33 7.32
C ALA A 7 8.18 -9.90 8.69
N ARG A 8 7.17 -9.00 8.72
CA ARG A 8 6.47 -8.61 9.96
C ARG A 8 5.61 -9.75 10.50
N ALA A 9 4.84 -10.41 9.63
CA ALA A 9 3.99 -11.53 10.00
C ALA A 9 4.83 -12.72 10.51
N ALA A 10 6.03 -12.91 9.96
CA ALA A 10 6.94 -14.01 10.28
C ALA A 10 7.77 -13.80 11.56
N ARG A 11 7.58 -12.69 12.29
CA ARG A 11 8.29 -12.41 13.56
C ARG A 11 8.16 -13.53 14.61
N PRO A 12 7.02 -14.22 14.78
CA PRO A 12 6.91 -15.36 15.69
C PRO A 12 7.80 -16.54 15.30
N LEU A 13 8.09 -16.73 14.00
CA LEU A 13 8.91 -17.81 13.47
C LEU A 13 10.41 -17.51 13.56
N TYR A 14 10.82 -16.31 13.12
CA TYR A 14 12.24 -15.97 12.94
C TYR A 14 12.79 -15.01 14.00
N GLY A 15 11.93 -14.48 14.87
CA GLY A 15 12.29 -13.51 15.90
C GLY A 15 12.30 -12.06 15.40
N LYS A 16 11.90 -11.15 16.30
CA LYS A 16 11.74 -9.71 16.03
C LYS A 16 13.01 -9.04 15.47
N ARG A 17 14.19 -9.34 16.03
CA ARG A 17 15.47 -8.74 15.63
C ARG A 17 15.85 -9.09 14.18
N ARG A 18 15.70 -10.37 13.80
CA ARG A 18 16.04 -10.87 12.46
C ARG A 18 15.10 -10.26 11.41
N CYS A 19 13.79 -10.30 11.65
CA CYS A 19 12.80 -9.70 10.76
C CYS A 19 12.99 -8.19 10.58
N ARG A 20 13.35 -7.44 11.64
CA ARG A 20 13.64 -6.00 11.55
C ARG A 20 14.81 -5.70 10.61
N ARG A 21 15.88 -6.52 10.64
CA ARG A 21 17.01 -6.38 9.72
C ARG A 21 16.57 -6.57 8.26
N TRP A 22 15.77 -7.59 7.98
CA TRP A 22 15.19 -7.80 6.65
C TRP A 22 14.29 -6.65 6.22
N GLU A 23 13.40 -6.18 7.10
CA GLU A 23 12.52 -5.04 6.83
C GLU A 23 13.31 -3.78 6.48
N ALA A 24 14.41 -3.51 7.18
CA ALA A 24 15.27 -2.35 6.94
C ALA A 24 15.99 -2.44 5.58
N ALA A 25 16.57 -3.60 5.26
CA ALA A 25 17.20 -3.83 3.96
C ALA A 25 16.19 -3.67 2.79
N LEU A 26 15.02 -4.30 2.91
CA LEU A 26 13.94 -4.18 1.94
C LEU A 26 13.33 -2.77 1.89
N LYS A 27 13.44 -2.00 2.98
CA LYS A 27 12.97 -0.60 3.03
C LYS A 27 13.88 0.28 2.18
N ARG A 28 15.20 0.16 2.32
CA ARG A 28 16.16 0.94 1.50
C ARG A 28 15.90 0.77 0.00
N PHE A 29 15.74 -0.47 -0.45
CA PHE A 29 15.38 -0.76 -1.84
C PHE A 29 14.03 -0.14 -2.26
N GLY A 30 13.03 -0.22 -1.38
CA GLY A 30 11.74 0.39 -1.63
C GLY A 30 11.80 1.92 -1.67
N ASP A 31 12.57 2.55 -0.80
CA ASP A 31 12.68 4.01 -0.72
C ASP A 31 13.35 4.60 -1.97
N ALA A 32 14.39 3.93 -2.49
CA ALA A 32 15.07 4.29 -3.74
C ALA A 32 14.12 4.40 -4.95
N THR A 33 13.02 3.63 -4.93
CA THR A 33 12.05 3.56 -6.03
C THR A 33 10.73 4.26 -5.73
N ASN A 34 10.50 4.72 -4.50
CA ASN A 34 9.22 5.33 -4.11
C ASN A 34 9.02 6.69 -4.79
N ALA A 35 10.04 7.55 -4.83
CA ALA A 35 9.92 8.87 -5.46
C ALA A 35 9.50 8.79 -6.94
N LEU A 36 10.11 7.85 -7.68
CA LEU A 36 9.72 7.57 -9.07
C LEU A 36 8.26 7.12 -9.15
N ARG A 37 7.84 6.19 -8.28
CA ARG A 37 6.47 5.69 -8.25
C ARG A 37 5.45 6.78 -7.90
N ASP A 38 5.77 7.65 -6.95
CA ASP A 38 4.88 8.72 -6.52
C ASP A 38 4.70 9.76 -7.66
N ALA A 39 5.76 10.04 -8.43
CA ALA A 39 5.68 10.87 -9.63
C ALA A 39 4.79 10.26 -10.74
N GLU A 40 4.86 8.94 -10.98
CA GLU A 40 3.94 8.25 -11.92
C GLU A 40 2.48 8.36 -11.50
N VAL A 41 2.22 8.21 -10.20
CA VAL A 41 0.87 8.23 -9.64
C VAL A 41 0.29 9.64 -9.65
N LEU A 42 1.11 10.66 -9.43
CA LEU A 42 0.69 12.05 -9.46
C LEU A 42 0.09 12.43 -10.81
N GLU A 43 0.74 12.03 -11.90
CA GLU A 43 0.27 12.27 -13.26
C GLU A 43 -1.15 11.71 -13.46
N GLY A 44 -1.37 10.44 -13.13
CA GLY A 44 -2.70 9.83 -13.25
C GLY A 44 -3.75 10.48 -12.35
N THR A 45 -3.34 10.99 -11.18
CA THR A 45 -4.23 11.69 -10.23
C THR A 45 -4.70 13.02 -10.79
N ILE A 46 -3.81 13.78 -11.45
CA ILE A 46 -4.14 15.07 -12.06
C ILE A 46 -5.04 14.89 -13.28
N THR A 47 -4.76 13.90 -14.12
CA THR A 47 -5.67 13.56 -15.23
C THR A 47 -7.07 13.21 -14.73
N ALA A 48 -7.19 12.53 -13.58
CA ALA A 48 -8.47 12.15 -13.01
C ALA A 48 -9.25 13.30 -12.33
N ALA A 49 -8.62 14.45 -12.06
CA ALA A 49 -9.25 15.55 -11.33
C ALA A 49 -10.12 16.47 -12.20
N GLU A 50 -10.20 16.21 -13.51
CA GLU A 50 -11.07 16.89 -14.49
C GLU A 50 -11.04 18.42 -14.35
N PHE A 51 -10.07 19.05 -15.01
CA PHE A 51 -9.93 20.51 -15.05
C PHE A 51 -10.59 21.10 -16.30
N ALA A 52 -11.11 22.33 -16.20
CA ALA A 52 -11.70 23.07 -17.32
C ALA A 52 -11.06 24.45 -17.47
N GLY A 53 -11.14 25.02 -18.69
CA GLY A 53 -10.63 26.36 -19.00
C GLY A 53 -9.15 26.53 -18.68
N GLU A 54 -8.80 27.65 -18.05
CA GLU A 54 -7.44 27.96 -17.59
C GLU A 54 -6.85 26.87 -16.68
N GLY A 55 -7.68 26.27 -15.82
CA GLY A 55 -7.24 25.18 -14.94
C GLY A 55 -6.71 23.96 -15.70
N ALA A 56 -7.25 23.67 -16.89
CA ALA A 56 -6.78 22.57 -17.73
C ALA A 56 -5.39 22.86 -18.32
N ILE A 57 -5.16 24.11 -18.74
CA ILE A 57 -3.87 24.58 -19.26
C ILE A 57 -2.80 24.53 -18.17
N VAL A 58 -3.14 24.99 -16.96
CA VAL A 58 -2.25 24.96 -15.79
C VAL A 58 -1.93 23.52 -15.39
N ALA A 59 -2.93 22.63 -15.35
CA ALA A 59 -2.73 21.22 -15.03
C ALA A 59 -1.82 20.51 -16.04
N ALA A 60 -2.04 20.73 -17.34
CA ALA A 60 -1.19 20.17 -18.40
C ALA A 60 0.26 20.65 -18.28
N THR A 61 0.46 21.94 -17.96
CA THR A 61 1.79 22.52 -17.75
C THR A 61 2.48 21.90 -16.53
N TRP A 62 1.77 21.76 -15.42
CA TRP A 62 2.29 21.14 -14.22
C TRP A 62 2.69 19.67 -14.47
N VAL A 63 1.83 18.89 -15.14
CA VAL A 63 2.13 17.49 -15.52
C VAL A 63 3.36 17.38 -16.40
N ARG A 64 3.53 18.26 -17.39
CA ARG A 64 4.74 18.29 -18.23
C ARG A 64 6.00 18.50 -17.40
N ARG A 65 5.98 19.40 -16.41
CA ARG A 65 7.11 19.59 -15.50
C ARG A 65 7.38 18.34 -14.67
N GLN A 66 6.34 17.73 -14.08
CA GLN A 66 6.47 16.51 -13.29
C GLN A 66 7.04 15.34 -14.11
N ARG A 67 6.67 15.21 -15.39
CA ARG A 67 7.26 14.21 -16.30
C ARG A 67 8.77 14.41 -16.50
N ARG A 68 9.26 15.65 -16.58
CA ARG A 68 10.70 15.94 -16.67
C ARG A 68 11.43 15.54 -15.38
N GLN A 69 10.85 15.85 -14.21
CA GLN A 69 11.40 15.41 -12.92
C GLN A 69 11.40 13.87 -12.80
N ARG A 70 10.35 13.20 -13.27
CA ARG A 70 10.27 11.74 -13.33
C ARG A 70 11.43 11.12 -14.13
N ALA A 71 11.79 11.70 -15.27
CA ALA A 71 12.91 11.20 -16.06
C ALA A 71 14.25 11.28 -15.30
N ALA A 72 14.46 12.32 -14.49
CA ALA A 72 15.63 12.41 -13.61
C ALA A 72 15.60 11.38 -12.47
N LEU A 73 14.43 11.17 -11.87
CA LEU A 73 14.23 10.13 -10.85
C LEU A 73 14.46 8.72 -11.40
N LEU A 74 14.07 8.47 -12.66
CA LEU A 74 14.30 7.19 -13.32
C LEU A 74 15.80 6.90 -13.45
N ARG A 75 16.60 7.87 -13.89
CA ARG A 75 18.07 7.72 -13.96
C ARG A 75 18.69 7.45 -12.60
N THR A 76 18.22 8.16 -11.56
CA THR A 76 18.68 7.96 -10.18
C THR A 76 18.33 6.55 -9.68
N ALA A 77 17.09 6.10 -9.94
CA ALA A 77 16.65 4.77 -9.55
C ALA A 77 17.42 3.67 -10.30
N ALA A 78 17.72 3.86 -11.59
CA ALA A 78 18.53 2.92 -12.38
C ALA A 78 19.96 2.81 -11.82
N ALA A 79 20.64 3.93 -11.59
CA ALA A 79 21.99 3.94 -11.00
C ALA A 79 22.04 3.20 -9.65
N LEU A 80 21.05 3.44 -8.78
CA LEU A 80 20.94 2.75 -7.48
C LEU A 80 20.74 1.22 -7.61
N LEU A 81 20.15 0.75 -8.72
CA LEU A 81 20.01 -0.68 -8.97
C LEU A 81 21.30 -1.27 -9.57
N ASP A 82 22.00 -0.51 -10.41
CA ASP A 82 23.21 -0.94 -11.11
C ASP A 82 24.46 -1.00 -10.21
N GLU A 83 24.53 -0.19 -9.15
CA GLU A 83 25.71 -0.09 -8.26
C GLU A 83 26.09 -1.37 -7.47
N GLY A 84 25.50 -2.53 -7.74
CA GLY A 84 25.93 -3.86 -7.24
C GLY A 84 25.75 -4.12 -5.73
N GLY A 85 25.90 -3.10 -4.88
CA GLY A 85 25.75 -3.18 -3.42
C GLY A 85 24.33 -3.52 -2.97
N HIS A 86 23.32 -3.19 -3.77
CA HIS A 86 21.92 -3.50 -3.49
C HIS A 86 21.57 -4.98 -3.69
N HIS A 87 22.18 -5.63 -4.68
CA HIS A 87 22.00 -7.06 -4.96
C HIS A 87 22.56 -7.91 -3.82
N SER A 88 23.80 -7.63 -3.38
CA SER A 88 24.43 -8.36 -2.26
C SER A 88 23.67 -8.21 -0.92
N ALA A 89 23.02 -7.07 -0.70
CA ALA A 89 22.19 -6.86 0.48
C ALA A 89 20.87 -7.67 0.42
N LEU A 90 20.26 -7.77 -0.77
CA LEU A 90 19.06 -8.57 -0.99
C LEU A 90 19.37 -10.07 -0.86
N ASP A 91 20.47 -10.53 -1.43
CA ASP A 91 20.92 -11.93 -1.33
C ASP A 91 21.15 -12.35 0.11
N ARG A 92 21.76 -11.48 0.94
CA ARG A 92 21.92 -11.74 2.38
C ARG A 92 20.58 -11.85 3.11
N VAL A 93 19.57 -11.07 2.70
CA VAL A 93 18.22 -11.19 3.25
C VAL A 93 17.61 -12.53 2.88
N LEU A 94 17.70 -12.93 1.60
CA LEU A 94 17.13 -14.18 1.10
C LEU A 94 17.82 -15.40 1.73
N LYS A 95 19.17 -15.43 1.77
CA LYS A 95 19.94 -16.50 2.42
C LYS A 95 19.64 -16.60 3.92
N GLY A 96 19.32 -15.49 4.58
CA GLY A 96 18.99 -15.49 6.01
C GLY A 96 17.61 -16.09 6.35
N MET A 97 16.72 -16.28 5.36
CA MET A 97 15.34 -16.73 5.55
C MET A 97 15.16 -18.26 5.61
N THR A 98 16.24 -19.04 5.74
CA THR A 98 16.21 -20.49 5.49
C THR A 98 15.78 -21.36 6.67
N ILE A 99 15.98 -20.94 7.93
CA ILE A 99 15.63 -21.77 9.10
C ILE A 99 14.85 -20.95 10.15
N PRO A 100 13.59 -21.33 10.49
CA PRO A 100 12.84 -20.69 11.56
C PRO A 100 13.49 -20.95 12.91
N ARG A 101 13.45 -19.95 13.81
CA ARG A 101 13.98 -20.09 15.18
C ARG A 101 13.02 -20.88 16.06
N LYS A 102 11.72 -20.75 15.83
CA LYS A 102 10.67 -21.48 16.54
C LYS A 102 9.71 -22.05 15.51
N PRO A 103 9.56 -23.38 15.42
CA PRO A 103 8.53 -23.97 14.58
C PRO A 103 7.14 -23.55 15.12
N MET A 104 6.21 -23.33 14.21
CA MET A 104 4.81 -23.01 14.52
C MET A 104 3.95 -23.75 13.51
N SER A 105 2.84 -24.32 13.96
CA SER A 105 1.88 -24.93 13.04
C SER A 105 1.33 -23.87 12.08
N LEU A 106 1.02 -24.29 10.85
CA LEU A 106 0.45 -23.39 9.84
C LEU A 106 -0.86 -22.75 10.31
N ARG A 107 -1.69 -23.52 11.03
CA ARG A 107 -2.92 -23.04 11.67
C ARG A 107 -2.66 -21.97 12.72
N GLY A 108 -1.70 -22.18 13.62
CA GLY A 108 -1.33 -21.19 14.63
C GLY A 108 -0.77 -19.91 14.02
N PHE A 109 0.01 -20.04 12.95
CA PHE A 109 0.56 -18.91 12.21
C PHE A 109 -0.54 -18.10 11.49
N GLU A 110 -1.44 -18.77 10.77
CA GLU A 110 -2.58 -18.14 10.10
C GLU A 110 -3.48 -17.41 11.09
N ALA A 111 -3.91 -18.09 12.15
CA ALA A 111 -4.79 -17.52 13.16
C ALA A 111 -4.20 -16.23 13.75
N ARG A 112 -2.91 -16.25 14.10
CA ARG A 112 -2.23 -15.08 14.66
C ARG A 112 -2.08 -13.96 13.64
N ALA A 113 -1.66 -14.26 12.41
CA ALA A 113 -1.47 -13.25 11.37
C ALA A 113 -2.78 -12.58 10.97
N SER A 114 -3.84 -13.37 10.74
CA SER A 114 -5.16 -12.89 10.37
C SER A 114 -5.85 -12.15 11.52
N ALA A 115 -5.86 -12.68 12.74
CA ALA A 115 -6.48 -12.02 13.89
C ALA A 115 -5.80 -10.67 14.18
N THR A 116 -4.46 -10.60 14.15
CA THR A 116 -3.74 -9.33 14.32
C THR A 116 -4.10 -8.33 13.24
N ALA A 117 -4.15 -8.77 11.97
CA ALA A 117 -4.46 -7.88 10.85
C ALA A 117 -5.92 -7.39 10.86
N LEU A 118 -6.86 -8.21 11.33
CA LEU A 118 -8.26 -7.83 11.50
C LEU A 118 -8.43 -6.85 12.66
N ALA A 119 -7.83 -7.13 13.82
CA ALA A 119 -7.85 -6.25 14.99
C ALA A 119 -7.24 -4.88 14.67
N ASP A 120 -6.14 -4.86 13.93
CA ASP A 120 -5.50 -3.63 13.44
C ASP A 120 -6.44 -2.77 12.57
N VAL A 121 -7.31 -3.39 11.77
CA VAL A 121 -8.31 -2.67 10.95
C VAL A 121 -9.45 -2.18 11.83
N ALA A 122 -9.99 -3.04 12.70
CA ALA A 122 -11.08 -2.72 13.62
C ALA A 122 -10.74 -1.53 14.53
N ALA A 123 -9.52 -1.50 15.08
CA ALA A 123 -9.04 -0.41 15.95
C ALA A 123 -8.96 0.97 15.26
N LEU A 124 -9.02 1.02 13.93
CA LEU A 124 -9.02 2.27 13.16
C LEU A 124 -10.41 2.69 12.69
N LEU A 125 -11.44 1.87 12.92
CA LEU A 125 -12.82 2.16 12.56
C LEU A 125 -13.63 2.61 13.79
N PRO A 126 -14.65 3.47 13.61
CA PRO A 126 -14.95 4.24 12.39
C PRO A 126 -13.87 5.30 12.11
N VAL A 127 -13.80 5.82 10.89
CA VAL A 127 -12.83 6.85 10.48
C VAL A 127 -13.54 8.09 9.92
N PRO A 128 -13.29 9.31 10.44
CA PRO A 128 -13.86 10.53 9.88
C PRO A 128 -13.35 10.82 8.45
N PRO A 129 -14.16 11.41 7.56
CA PRO A 129 -13.75 11.75 6.18
C PRO A 129 -12.60 12.77 6.11
N GLY A 130 -12.48 13.63 7.13
CA GLY A 130 -11.41 14.63 7.23
C GLY A 130 -10.09 14.10 7.75
N ASP A 131 -10.07 12.91 8.37
CA ASP A 131 -8.88 12.37 9.04
C ASP A 131 -7.96 11.65 8.04
N VAL A 132 -7.19 12.44 7.30
CA VAL A 132 -6.25 11.97 6.27
C VAL A 132 -5.28 10.93 6.82
N GLU A 133 -4.75 11.16 8.01
CA GLU A 133 -3.76 10.27 8.63
C GLU A 133 -4.37 8.92 9.02
N ARG A 134 -5.56 8.92 9.65
CA ARG A 134 -6.26 7.68 10.00
C ARG A 134 -6.71 6.91 8.76
N LEU A 135 -7.18 7.59 7.70
CA LEU A 135 -7.49 6.98 6.40
C LEU A 135 -6.25 6.34 5.76
N HIS A 136 -5.09 7.01 5.83
CA HIS A 136 -3.82 6.46 5.36
C HIS A 136 -3.38 5.23 6.16
N ARG A 137 -3.47 5.28 7.50
CA ARG A 137 -3.20 4.14 8.37
C ARG A 137 -4.11 2.96 8.05
N LEU A 138 -5.40 3.21 7.87
CA LEU A 138 -6.40 2.19 7.53
C LEU A 138 -6.06 1.51 6.20
N ARG A 139 -5.67 2.27 5.17
CA ARG A 139 -5.16 1.74 3.90
C ARG A 139 -3.98 0.80 4.11
N ILE A 140 -3.03 1.17 4.97
CA ILE A 140 -1.87 0.32 5.28
C ILE A 140 -2.32 -0.99 5.95
N ARG A 141 -3.29 -0.94 6.88
CA ARG A 141 -3.79 -2.15 7.54
C ARG A 141 -4.51 -3.09 6.57
N PHE A 142 -5.34 -2.57 5.67
CA PHE A 142 -5.93 -3.39 4.59
C PHE A 142 -4.88 -4.01 3.65
N LYS A 143 -3.80 -3.29 3.34
CA LYS A 143 -2.66 -3.88 2.59
C LYS A 143 -2.06 -5.07 3.33
N ARG A 144 -1.85 -4.95 4.65
CA ARG A 144 -1.26 -6.02 5.47
C ARG A 144 -2.18 -7.23 5.57
N LEU A 145 -3.48 -7.00 5.79
CA LEU A 145 -4.48 -8.06 5.80
C LEU A 145 -4.48 -8.83 4.46
N ARG A 146 -4.53 -8.10 3.35
CA ARG A 146 -4.45 -8.68 2.00
C ARG A 146 -3.19 -9.51 1.82
N TYR A 147 -2.01 -8.98 2.15
CA TYR A 147 -0.75 -9.69 1.95
C TYR A 147 -0.61 -10.93 2.83
N SER A 148 -1.18 -10.91 4.04
CA SER A 148 -1.18 -12.07 4.94
C SER A 148 -2.04 -13.19 4.39
N ALA A 149 -3.21 -12.87 3.83
CA ALA A 149 -4.09 -13.85 3.20
C ALA A 149 -3.54 -14.33 1.83
N GLU A 150 -2.98 -13.43 1.01
CA GLU A 150 -2.32 -13.77 -0.24
C GLU A 150 -1.11 -14.70 -0.04
N MET A 151 -0.46 -14.69 1.12
CA MET A 151 0.67 -15.59 1.40
C MET A 151 0.27 -17.06 1.45
N LEU A 152 -0.96 -17.37 1.84
CA LEU A 152 -1.42 -18.74 2.01
C LEU A 152 -2.11 -19.30 0.75
N ARG A 153 -2.60 -18.43 -0.14
CA ARG A 153 -3.43 -18.83 -1.29
C ARG A 153 -3.15 -18.05 -2.58
N GLY A 154 -2.24 -17.08 -2.57
CA GLY A 154 -1.97 -16.24 -3.72
C GLY A 154 -1.19 -16.98 -4.80
N ASN A 155 -1.23 -16.47 -6.03
CA ASN A 155 -0.48 -17.05 -7.15
C ASN A 155 1.04 -17.04 -6.93
N TRP A 156 1.53 -16.15 -6.04
CA TRP A 156 2.94 -16.08 -5.66
C TRP A 156 3.30 -17.00 -4.48
N SER A 157 2.33 -17.64 -3.83
CA SER A 157 2.60 -18.67 -2.82
C SER A 157 3.18 -19.91 -3.51
N PRO A 158 4.24 -20.54 -2.98
CA PRO A 158 4.73 -21.81 -3.51
C PRO A 158 3.62 -22.88 -3.54
N PRO A 159 3.54 -23.75 -4.57
CA PRO A 159 2.54 -24.81 -4.66
C PRO A 159 2.43 -25.65 -3.38
N ALA A 160 3.57 -26.12 -2.87
CA ALA A 160 3.63 -26.91 -1.63
C ALA A 160 3.02 -26.19 -0.40
N LEU A 161 3.16 -24.86 -0.30
CA LEU A 161 2.54 -24.09 0.78
C LEU A 161 1.02 -24.01 0.60
N ARG A 162 0.53 -23.90 -0.63
CA ARG A 162 -0.92 -23.91 -0.91
C ARG A 162 -1.51 -25.28 -0.59
N ASP A 163 -0.85 -26.36 -0.96
CA ASP A 163 -1.31 -27.72 -0.69
C ASP A 163 -1.36 -27.99 0.81
N ALA A 164 -0.29 -27.63 1.53
CA ALA A 164 -0.25 -27.71 3.00
C ALA A 164 -1.34 -26.84 3.66
N ALA A 165 -1.62 -25.65 3.11
CA ALA A 165 -2.68 -24.78 3.59
C ALA A 165 -4.07 -25.39 3.36
N THR A 166 -4.32 -26.00 2.20
CA THR A 166 -5.57 -26.71 1.90
C THR A 166 -5.77 -27.87 2.87
N GLN A 167 -4.75 -28.72 3.06
CA GLN A 167 -4.81 -29.85 3.99
C GLN A 167 -5.00 -29.41 5.45
N THR A 168 -4.30 -28.36 5.89
CA THR A 168 -4.27 -27.98 7.31
C THR A 168 -5.43 -27.08 7.73
N LEU A 169 -5.83 -26.12 6.87
CA LEU A 169 -6.83 -25.11 7.20
C LEU A 169 -8.23 -25.49 6.70
N GLY A 170 -8.32 -26.31 5.66
CA GLY A 170 -9.56 -26.68 4.99
C GLY A 170 -10.09 -25.60 4.04
N GLU A 171 -10.89 -26.04 3.07
CA GLU A 171 -11.44 -25.19 2.00
C GLU A 171 -12.31 -24.04 2.51
N GLU A 172 -13.08 -24.26 3.58
CA GLU A 172 -13.93 -23.21 4.14
C GLU A 172 -13.10 -22.02 4.67
N ARG A 173 -12.04 -22.29 5.43
CA ARG A 173 -11.16 -21.26 5.96
C ARG A 173 -10.44 -20.52 4.84
N LEU A 174 -9.95 -21.26 3.83
CA LEU A 174 -9.34 -20.65 2.64
C LEU A 174 -10.32 -19.78 1.85
N ARG A 175 -11.60 -20.19 1.73
CA ARG A 175 -12.65 -19.37 1.15
C ARG A 175 -12.91 -18.10 1.96
N ALA A 176 -12.89 -18.18 3.30
CA ALA A 176 -13.01 -17.01 4.17
C ALA A 176 -11.86 -16.01 3.96
N LEU A 177 -10.61 -16.50 3.92
CA LEU A 177 -9.43 -15.70 3.60
C LEU A 177 -9.53 -15.05 2.21
N ALA A 178 -10.00 -15.80 1.21
CA ALA A 178 -10.22 -15.27 -0.13
C ALA A 178 -11.28 -14.16 -0.16
N ARG A 179 -12.36 -14.26 0.64
CA ARG A 179 -13.35 -13.17 0.80
C ARG A 179 -12.71 -11.94 1.45
N ALA A 180 -11.92 -12.12 2.52
CA ALA A 180 -11.20 -11.03 3.17
C ALA A 180 -10.21 -10.32 2.21
N THR A 181 -9.46 -11.09 1.40
CA THR A 181 -8.58 -10.57 0.35
C THR A 181 -9.35 -9.73 -0.67
N ARG A 182 -10.46 -10.25 -1.20
CA ARG A 182 -11.27 -9.52 -2.20
C ARG A 182 -11.81 -8.20 -1.65
N ARG A 183 -12.38 -8.21 -0.44
CA ARG A 183 -12.85 -7.01 0.27
C ARG A 183 -11.71 -6.01 0.50
N SER A 184 -10.58 -6.49 1.01
CA SER A 184 -9.38 -5.67 1.24
C SER A 184 -8.82 -5.06 -0.05
N THR A 185 -8.81 -5.79 -1.17
CA THR A 185 -8.36 -5.28 -2.47
C THR A 185 -9.25 -4.13 -2.95
N LYS A 186 -10.58 -4.29 -2.86
CA LYS A 186 -11.54 -3.24 -3.24
C LYS A 186 -11.33 -1.98 -2.39
N LEU A 187 -11.23 -2.13 -1.07
CA LEU A 187 -11.00 -1.02 -0.14
C LEU A 187 -9.64 -0.37 -0.34
N GLN A 188 -8.59 -1.16 -0.54
CA GLN A 188 -7.25 -0.66 -0.86
C GLN A 188 -7.24 0.15 -2.15
N LYS A 189 -7.98 -0.27 -3.19
CA LYS A 189 -8.09 0.50 -4.45
C LYS A 189 -8.71 1.87 -4.17
N ARG A 190 -9.81 1.93 -3.42
CA ARG A 190 -10.50 3.20 -3.09
C ARG A 190 -9.65 4.12 -2.22
N LEU A 191 -9.13 3.60 -1.10
CA LEU A 191 -8.25 4.35 -0.21
C LEU A 191 -6.92 4.70 -0.89
N GLY A 192 -6.48 3.90 -1.88
CA GLY A 192 -5.35 4.20 -2.74
C GLY A 192 -5.54 5.50 -3.49
N LEU A 193 -6.59 5.56 -4.31
CA LEU A 193 -6.91 6.77 -5.08
C LEU A 193 -7.08 7.99 -4.17
N LEU A 194 -7.74 7.84 -3.02
CA LEU A 194 -7.90 8.94 -2.06
C LEU A 194 -6.56 9.45 -1.55
N HIS A 195 -5.68 8.55 -1.11
CA HIS A 195 -4.35 8.90 -0.66
C HIS A 195 -3.51 9.55 -1.77
N ASP A 196 -3.66 9.09 -3.01
CA ASP A 196 -2.95 9.66 -4.15
C ASP A 196 -3.40 11.13 -4.39
N ALA A 197 -4.69 11.44 -4.21
CA ALA A 197 -5.19 12.82 -4.20
C ALA A 197 -4.68 13.65 -3.01
N ASP A 198 -4.60 13.07 -1.81
CA ASP A 198 -4.01 13.75 -0.64
C ASP A 198 -2.52 14.08 -0.87
N GLN A 199 -1.77 13.18 -1.49
CA GLN A 199 -0.37 13.41 -1.86
C GLN A 199 -0.25 14.51 -2.92
N ALA A 200 -1.11 14.51 -3.94
CA ALA A 200 -1.11 15.56 -4.95
C ALA A 200 -1.36 16.95 -4.34
N LEU A 201 -2.30 17.06 -3.39
CA LEU A 201 -2.56 18.30 -2.66
C LEU A 201 -1.34 18.75 -1.82
N ALA A 202 -0.68 17.83 -1.13
CA ALA A 202 0.52 18.13 -0.35
C ALA A 202 1.70 18.58 -1.24
N MET A 203 1.93 17.89 -2.37
CA MET A 203 2.96 18.26 -3.33
C MET A 203 2.69 19.64 -3.95
N LEU A 204 1.43 19.91 -4.32
CA LEU A 204 1.01 21.22 -4.83
C LEU A 204 1.26 22.34 -3.81
N ALA A 205 0.98 22.09 -2.54
CA ALA A 205 1.22 23.07 -1.47
C ALA A 205 2.72 23.38 -1.29
N ALA A 206 3.59 22.38 -1.44
CA ALA A 206 5.04 22.51 -1.32
C ALA A 206 5.72 23.08 -2.59
N ASP A 207 4.99 23.20 -3.70
CA ASP A 207 5.55 23.63 -5.00
C ASP A 207 5.88 25.13 -4.99
N LYS A 208 7.16 25.49 -5.02
CA LYS A 208 7.61 26.89 -4.95
C LYS A 208 7.59 27.61 -6.29
N GLU A 209 7.54 26.88 -7.39
CA GLU A 209 7.64 27.43 -8.74
C GLU A 209 6.27 27.76 -9.34
N LEU A 210 5.19 27.25 -8.75
CA LEU A 210 3.83 27.54 -9.22
C LEU A 210 3.31 28.83 -8.56
N SER A 211 2.77 29.75 -9.37
CA SER A 211 2.15 30.97 -8.85
C SER A 211 0.92 30.66 -7.99
N GLU A 212 0.59 31.52 -7.03
CA GLU A 212 -0.58 31.31 -6.17
C GLU A 212 -1.92 31.24 -6.94
N PRO A 213 -2.18 32.05 -7.98
CA PRO A 213 -3.37 31.87 -8.83
C PRO A 213 -3.46 30.46 -9.43
N HIS A 214 -2.35 29.95 -9.99
CA HIS A 214 -2.30 28.60 -10.56
C HIS A 214 -2.48 27.52 -9.50
N LYS A 215 -1.88 27.68 -8.30
CA LYS A 215 -2.10 26.75 -7.18
C LYS A 215 -3.56 26.70 -6.76
N ARG A 216 -4.26 27.84 -6.72
CA ARG A 216 -5.69 27.87 -6.37
C ARG A 216 -6.53 27.06 -7.36
N LEU A 217 -6.30 27.22 -8.66
CA LEU A 217 -6.99 26.46 -9.72
C LEU A 217 -6.78 24.95 -9.55
N LEU A 218 -5.52 24.52 -9.37
CA LEU A 218 -5.21 23.10 -9.18
C LEU A 218 -5.80 22.54 -7.88
N ARG A 219 -5.69 23.29 -6.78
CA ARG A 219 -6.21 22.90 -5.47
C ARG A 219 -7.72 22.70 -5.51
N GLN A 220 -8.46 23.55 -6.23
CA GLN A 220 -9.91 23.43 -6.36
C GLN A 220 -10.30 22.14 -7.10
N GLY A 221 -9.64 21.79 -8.21
CA GLY A 221 -9.89 20.53 -8.91
C GLY A 221 -9.55 19.30 -8.07
N LEU A 222 -8.37 19.29 -7.46
CA LEU A 222 -7.94 18.19 -6.58
C LEU A 222 -8.84 18.02 -5.34
N THR A 223 -9.32 19.12 -4.76
CA THR A 223 -10.25 19.05 -3.61
C THR A 223 -11.60 18.45 -4.02
N ARG A 224 -12.12 18.81 -5.20
CA ARG A 224 -13.33 18.18 -5.76
C ARG A 224 -13.15 16.69 -5.97
N LEU A 225 -12.03 16.29 -6.58
CA LEU A 225 -11.67 14.88 -6.75
C LEU A 225 -11.61 14.15 -5.39
N ARG A 226 -10.89 14.71 -4.41
CA ARG A 226 -10.77 14.17 -3.06
C ARG A 226 -12.14 13.93 -2.42
N THR A 227 -13.05 14.90 -2.52
CA THR A 227 -14.44 14.80 -2.00
C THR A 227 -15.23 13.66 -2.65
N VAL A 228 -15.05 13.43 -3.95
CA VAL A 228 -15.67 12.27 -4.63
C VAL A 228 -15.06 10.96 -4.15
N LEU A 229 -13.73 10.91 -4.01
CA LEU A 229 -13.00 9.70 -3.63
C LEU A 229 -13.27 9.29 -2.18
N VAL A 230 -13.34 10.23 -1.23
CA VAL A 230 -13.63 9.93 0.18
C VAL A 230 -15.04 9.35 0.33
N ARG A 231 -16.06 9.94 -0.33
CA ARG A 231 -17.42 9.39 -0.33
C ARG A 231 -17.47 7.97 -0.88
N ARG A 232 -16.75 7.70 -1.98
CA ARG A 232 -16.65 6.34 -2.55
C ARG A 232 -15.93 5.36 -1.62
N ALA A 233 -14.90 5.81 -0.91
CA ALA A 233 -14.15 4.99 0.03
C ALA A 233 -14.98 4.65 1.26
N LEU A 234 -15.65 5.62 1.89
CA LEU A 234 -16.50 5.41 3.05
C LEU A 234 -17.68 4.48 2.73
N ARG A 235 -18.43 4.75 1.64
CA ARG A 235 -19.49 3.81 1.19
C ARG A 235 -18.97 2.39 0.96
N SER A 236 -17.74 2.26 0.46
CA SER A 236 -17.14 0.93 0.30
C SER A 236 -16.79 0.30 1.64
N LEU A 237 -16.34 1.07 2.63
CA LEU A 237 -16.09 0.58 4.00
C LEU A 237 -17.39 0.08 4.62
N ASP A 238 -18.45 0.89 4.58
CA ASP A 238 -19.75 0.53 5.17
C ASP A 238 -20.32 -0.74 4.54
N ALA A 239 -20.27 -0.85 3.21
CA ALA A 239 -20.82 -2.00 2.48
C ALA A 239 -19.98 -3.29 2.59
N ASN A 240 -18.68 -3.21 2.91
CA ASN A 240 -17.78 -4.38 2.87
C ASN A 240 -17.17 -4.73 4.23
N TRP A 241 -17.31 -3.86 5.22
CA TRP A 241 -16.61 -3.95 6.51
C TRP A 241 -17.44 -3.42 7.69
N SER A 242 -18.77 -3.55 7.62
CA SER A 242 -19.65 -3.36 8.78
C SER A 242 -19.28 -4.39 9.86
N THR A 243 -19.02 -3.93 11.09
CA THR A 243 -18.85 -4.83 12.24
C THR A 243 -20.17 -5.55 12.51
N PRO A 244 -20.16 -6.82 12.96
CA PRO A 244 -21.38 -7.56 13.29
C PRO A 244 -22.31 -6.84 14.29
N GLU A 245 -21.78 -5.91 15.09
CA GLU A 245 -22.53 -5.08 16.05
C GLU A 245 -23.33 -3.91 15.42
N SER A 246 -23.32 -3.76 14.09
CA SER A 246 -24.01 -2.69 13.36
C SER A 246 -25.15 -3.18 12.46
N ARG A 247 -25.69 -4.38 12.73
CA ARG A 247 -26.90 -4.93 12.11
C ARG A 247 -27.83 -5.51 13.15
#